data_AF-A0A377BQA5-F1
#
_entry.id   AF-A0A377BQA5-F1
#
_cell.length_a   1.000
_cell.length_b   1.000
_cell.length_c   1.000
_cell.angle_alpha   90.00
_cell.angle_beta   90.00
_cell.angle_gamma   90.00
#
_symmetry.space_group_name_H-M   'P 1'
#
loop_
_entity.id
_entity.type
_entity.pdbx_description
1 polymer ?
#
loop_
_entity_poly.entity_id
_entity_poly.type
_entity_poly.pdbx_seq_one_letter_code
_entity_poly.pdbx_strand_id
1 'polypeptide(L)'
;MNKGIAMAQGKFALFLNSGDIFHQDAANFVRKLKMQKDNVMITGDALLDFGDGHKIKRSAKPGWYIYHSLPASHQAIFFPVSGLKKWRYDLEYKVSSDYALAAKMYKAGYAFKKLNGLVSEFSMGGVSTTNNMELCADAKKVQRQILHVPGFWAELSWHLRQRTTSKTKALYNKS
;
A
#
# COMPACT_ATOMS: atom_id res chain seq x y z
N MET A 1 -5.14 13.65 -1.18
CA MET A 1 -4.84 12.72 -2.30
C MET A 1 -5.58 13.07 -3.59
N ASN A 2 -6.93 13.04 -3.65
CA ASN A 2 -7.69 13.29 -4.90
C ASN A 2 -7.40 14.62 -5.62
N LYS A 3 -7.20 15.72 -4.88
CA LYS A 3 -6.77 17.01 -5.47
C LYS A 3 -5.44 16.88 -6.21
N GLY A 4 -4.46 16.19 -5.62
CA GLY A 4 -3.16 15.92 -6.26
C GLY A 4 -3.29 15.03 -7.50
N ILE A 5 -4.19 14.05 -7.50
CA ILE A 5 -4.49 13.24 -8.70
C ILE A 5 -5.00 14.11 -9.85
N ALA A 6 -5.88 15.08 -9.57
CA ALA A 6 -6.40 15.98 -10.59
C ALA A 6 -5.32 16.84 -11.23
N MET A 7 -4.29 17.22 -10.46
CA MET A 7 -3.17 18.06 -10.91
C MET A 7 -2.02 17.25 -11.52
N ALA A 8 -1.97 15.93 -11.31
CA ALA A 8 -0.86 15.10 -11.76
C ALA A 8 -0.77 14.99 -13.30
N GLN A 9 0.42 15.27 -13.82
CA GLN A 9 0.74 15.19 -15.26
C GLN A 9 1.79 14.12 -15.60
N GLY A 10 2.42 13.52 -14.59
CA GLY A 10 3.41 12.46 -14.77
C GLY A 10 2.82 11.14 -15.26
N LYS A 11 3.68 10.18 -15.61
CA LYS A 11 3.29 8.82 -16.01
C LYS A 11 2.77 8.01 -14.82
N PHE A 12 3.41 8.18 -13.67
CA PHE A 12 3.08 7.53 -12.41
C PHE A 12 2.95 8.58 -11.30
N ALA A 13 2.17 8.26 -10.28
CA ALA A 13 2.12 8.99 -9.02
C ALA A 13 2.37 8.02 -7.86
N LEU A 14 2.95 8.55 -6.79
CA LEU A 14 3.17 7.88 -5.52
C LEU A 14 2.69 8.82 -4.42
N PHE A 15 2.08 8.27 -3.39
CA PHE A 15 1.51 9.04 -2.29
C PHE A 15 2.36 8.89 -1.04
N LEU A 16 2.81 10.03 -0.50
CA LEU A 16 3.50 10.13 0.78
C LEU A 16 2.61 10.92 1.74
N ASN A 17 2.52 10.45 2.98
CA ASN A 17 1.96 11.24 4.08
C ASN A 17 3.02 12.21 4.61
N SER A 18 2.62 13.13 5.49
CA SER A 18 3.50 14.19 6.02
C SER A 18 4.72 13.68 6.80
N GLY A 19 4.67 12.45 7.33
CA GLY A 19 5.78 11.83 8.04
C GLY A 19 6.56 10.81 7.22
N ASP A 20 6.22 10.62 5.94
CA ASP A 20 6.90 9.67 5.06
C ASP A 20 7.97 10.39 4.24
N ILE A 21 9.11 9.75 4.01
CA ILE A 21 10.19 10.28 3.16
C ILE A 21 10.56 9.30 2.06
N PHE A 22 11.15 9.81 0.98
CA PHE A 22 11.82 8.95 0.00
C PHE A 22 13.11 8.40 0.60
N HIS A 23 13.41 7.14 0.32
CA HIS A 23 14.70 6.56 0.67
C HIS A 23 15.81 7.21 -0.17
N GLN A 24 17.04 7.31 0.35
CA GLN A 24 18.18 7.90 -0.38
C GLN A 24 18.40 7.27 -1.77
N ASP A 25 18.12 5.97 -1.90
CA ASP A 25 18.26 5.21 -3.15
C ASP A 25 17.04 5.27 -4.09
N ALA A 26 15.99 6.03 -3.73
CA ALA A 26 14.76 6.09 -4.52
C ALA A 26 15.01 6.56 -5.96
N ALA A 27 16.01 7.42 -6.18
CA ALA A 27 16.41 7.85 -7.52
C ALA A 27 16.76 6.68 -8.45
N ASN A 28 17.45 5.66 -7.92
CA ASN A 28 17.78 4.45 -8.68
C ASN A 28 16.53 3.64 -9.04
N PHE A 29 15.53 3.64 -8.16
CA PHE A 29 14.24 3.03 -8.44
C PHE A 29 13.49 3.79 -9.55
N VAL A 30 13.43 5.12 -9.46
CA VAL A 30 12.75 5.98 -10.45
C VAL A 30 13.35 5.84 -11.84
N ARG A 31 14.68 5.65 -11.96
CA ARG A 31 15.32 5.34 -13.25
C ARG A 31 14.75 4.06 -13.89
N LYS A 32 14.51 3.01 -13.11
CA LYS A 32 13.89 1.75 -13.58
C LYS A 32 12.41 1.94 -13.93
N LEU A 33 11.72 2.86 -13.24
CA LEU A 33 10.32 3.19 -13.46
C LEU A 33 10.07 3.78 -14.85
N LYS A 34 11.01 4.58 -15.38
CA LYS A 34 10.91 5.22 -16.70
C LYS A 34 10.66 4.20 -17.83
N MET A 35 11.23 3.01 -17.72
CA MET A 35 11.11 1.93 -18.70
C MET A 35 9.80 1.13 -18.58
N GLN A 36 8.98 1.39 -17.56
CA GLN A 36 7.75 0.63 -17.31
C GLN A 36 6.56 1.19 -18.07
N LYS A 37 5.63 0.32 -18.46
CA LYS A 37 4.35 0.70 -19.06
C LYS A 37 3.40 1.27 -17.99
N ASP A 38 2.55 2.20 -18.38
CA ASP A 38 1.56 2.88 -17.52
C ASP A 38 0.22 2.12 -17.43
N ASN A 39 0.22 0.82 -17.73
CA ASN A 39 -0.91 -0.08 -17.54
C ASN A 39 -0.66 -1.09 -16.39
N VAL A 40 0.38 -0.88 -15.58
CA VAL A 40 0.73 -1.73 -14.44
C VAL A 40 1.04 -0.87 -13.21
N MET A 41 0.67 -1.34 -12.03
CA MET A 41 1.11 -0.74 -10.76
C MET A 41 2.51 -1.26 -10.42
N ILE A 42 3.44 -0.37 -10.14
CA ILE A 42 4.82 -0.74 -9.83
C ILE A 42 5.05 -0.70 -8.33
N THR A 43 5.57 -1.79 -7.77
CA THR A 43 5.80 -1.92 -6.32
C THR A 43 7.28 -2.04 -6.01
N GLY A 44 7.75 -1.29 -5.01
CA GLY A 44 9.09 -1.40 -4.46
C GLY A 44 9.09 -1.80 -2.99
N ASP A 45 10.28 -1.88 -2.42
CA ASP A 45 10.46 -2.17 -1.01
C ASP A 45 10.42 -0.85 -0.20
N ALA A 46 10.04 -0.94 1.07
CA ALA A 46 10.05 0.20 1.99
C ALA A 46 10.86 -0.11 3.25
N LEU A 47 11.38 0.91 3.91
CA LEU A 47 12.08 0.81 5.17
C LEU A 47 11.18 1.32 6.31
N LEU A 48 10.99 0.51 7.35
CA LEU A 48 10.18 0.85 8.51
C LEU A 48 11.12 1.28 9.63
N ASP A 49 10.98 2.51 10.10
CA ASP A 49 11.75 3.05 11.22
C ASP A 49 10.93 2.96 12.52
N PHE A 50 11.48 2.30 13.53
CA PHE A 50 10.84 2.14 14.84
C PHE A 50 11.19 3.24 15.85
N GLY A 51 12.08 4.18 15.48
CA GLY A 51 12.40 5.37 16.27
C GLY A 51 13.53 5.22 17.29
N ASP A 52 13.97 4.00 17.55
CA ASP A 52 15.11 3.60 18.40
C ASP A 52 16.39 3.33 17.58
N GLY A 53 16.38 3.70 16.29
CA GLY A 53 17.43 3.34 15.33
C GLY A 53 17.26 1.94 14.72
N HIS A 54 16.27 1.16 15.16
CA HIS A 54 15.92 -0.11 14.54
C HIS A 54 15.11 0.13 13.27
N LYS A 55 15.68 -0.26 12.12
CA LYS A 55 15.01 -0.18 10.81
C LYS A 55 14.82 -1.56 10.21
N ILE A 56 13.59 -1.87 9.79
CA ILE A 56 13.24 -3.15 9.14
C ILE A 56 12.85 -2.90 7.69
N LYS A 57 13.52 -3.61 6.78
CA LYS A 57 13.11 -3.64 5.37
C LYS A 57 11.83 -4.46 5.19
N ARG A 58 10.80 -3.85 4.63
CA ARG A 58 9.57 -4.51 4.17
C ARG A 58 9.58 -4.66 2.65
N SER A 59 9.85 -5.88 2.21
CA SER A 59 9.85 -6.20 0.78
C SER A 59 8.45 -6.24 0.18
N ALA A 60 8.29 -5.78 -1.05
CA ALA A 60 7.05 -5.98 -1.81
C ALA A 60 6.77 -7.47 -2.00
N LYS A 61 5.50 -7.84 -1.83
CA LYS A 61 4.94 -9.18 -2.03
C LYS A 61 4.44 -9.36 -3.47
N PRO A 62 4.21 -10.60 -3.93
CA PRO A 62 3.62 -10.85 -5.23
C PRO A 62 2.25 -10.18 -5.40
N GLY A 63 1.88 -9.87 -6.65
CA GLY A 63 0.63 -9.16 -6.96
C GLY A 63 -0.65 -9.84 -6.47
N TRP A 64 -0.68 -11.17 -6.43
CA TRP A 64 -1.84 -11.93 -5.91
C TRP A 64 -2.11 -11.65 -4.43
N TYR A 65 -1.13 -11.13 -3.69
CA TYR A 65 -1.31 -10.78 -2.28
C TYR A 65 -2.42 -9.73 -2.08
N ILE A 66 -2.80 -9.00 -3.12
CA ILE A 66 -3.94 -8.06 -3.12
C ILE A 66 -5.24 -8.71 -2.63
N TYR A 67 -5.46 -10.01 -2.82
CA TYR A 67 -6.65 -10.71 -2.30
C TYR A 67 -6.67 -10.81 -0.77
N HIS A 68 -5.53 -10.60 -0.11
CA HIS A 68 -5.40 -10.53 1.34
C HIS A 68 -5.12 -9.10 1.83
N SER A 69 -4.21 -8.35 1.20
CA SER A 69 -3.82 -6.98 1.58
C SER A 69 -3.03 -6.29 0.47
N LEU A 70 -2.76 -4.98 0.61
CA LEU A 70 -1.78 -4.30 -0.23
C LEU A 70 -0.45 -5.09 -0.35
N PRO A 71 0.05 -5.33 -1.57
CA PRO A 71 1.27 -6.11 -1.82
C PRO A 71 2.55 -5.40 -1.38
N ALA A 72 2.54 -4.08 -1.24
CA ALA A 72 3.63 -3.29 -0.69
C ALA A 72 3.09 -2.23 0.27
N SER A 73 3.96 -1.55 1.01
CA SER A 73 3.56 -0.32 1.72
C SER A 73 3.05 0.70 0.69
N HIS A 74 1.99 1.45 1.00
CA HIS A 74 1.40 2.37 0.02
C HIS A 74 2.39 3.44 -0.45
N GLN A 75 3.31 3.85 0.44
CA GLN A 75 4.43 4.74 0.14
C GLN A 75 5.47 4.15 -0.83
N ALA A 76 5.32 2.89 -1.24
CA ALA A 76 6.20 2.20 -2.18
C ALA A 76 5.43 1.63 -3.37
N ILE A 77 4.22 2.14 -3.64
CA ILE A 77 3.42 1.81 -4.82
C ILE A 77 3.36 3.02 -5.74
N PHE A 78 3.81 2.84 -6.97
CA PHE A 78 3.64 3.79 -8.06
C PHE A 78 2.42 3.39 -8.88
N PHE A 79 1.40 4.24 -8.83
CA PHE A 79 0.14 4.07 -9.56
C PHE A 79 0.22 4.81 -10.90
N PRO A 80 -0.19 4.19 -12.02
CA PRO A 80 -0.32 4.92 -13.27
C PRO A 80 -1.32 6.06 -13.16
N VAL A 81 -0.92 7.27 -13.57
CA VAL A 81 -1.80 8.44 -13.50
C VAL A 81 -3.02 8.27 -14.41
N SER A 82 -2.85 7.59 -15.55
CA SER A 82 -3.95 7.22 -16.44
C SER A 82 -5.02 6.38 -15.73
N GLY A 83 -4.60 5.48 -14.84
CA GLY A 83 -5.50 4.69 -14.00
C GLY A 83 -6.12 5.51 -12.86
N LEU A 84 -5.32 6.33 -12.17
CA LEU A 84 -5.80 7.20 -11.08
C LEU A 84 -6.85 8.23 -11.53
N LYS A 85 -6.77 8.70 -12.78
CA LYS A 85 -7.76 9.61 -13.36
C LYS A 85 -9.13 8.93 -13.56
N LYS A 86 -9.15 7.60 -13.74
CA LYS A 86 -10.37 6.79 -13.84
C LYS A 86 -10.86 6.31 -12.48
N TRP A 87 -9.93 5.85 -11.64
CA TRP A 87 -10.20 5.30 -10.31
C TRP A 87 -9.57 6.20 -9.25
N ARG A 88 -10.40 6.93 -8.51
CA ARG A 88 -9.96 7.85 -7.45
C ARG A 88 -10.10 7.22 -6.06
N TYR A 89 -9.48 7.85 -5.07
CA TYR A 89 -9.70 7.47 -3.68
C TYR A 89 -11.17 7.64 -3.32
N ASP A 90 -11.70 6.60 -2.70
CA ASP A 90 -13.06 6.54 -2.22
C ASP A 90 -13.07 6.96 -0.74
N LEU A 91 -13.82 8.01 -0.43
CA LEU A 91 -13.82 8.64 0.90
C LEU A 91 -14.61 7.81 1.93
N GLU A 92 -15.34 6.79 1.50
CA GLU A 92 -16.02 5.87 2.43
C GLU A 92 -15.03 4.98 3.21
N TYR A 93 -13.86 4.71 2.65
CA TYR A 93 -12.84 3.87 3.28
C TYR A 93 -11.92 4.76 4.10
N LYS A 94 -12.22 4.93 5.39
CA LYS A 94 -11.47 5.85 6.26
C LYS A 94 -10.04 5.40 6.50
N VAL A 95 -9.82 4.09 6.64
CA VAL A 95 -8.52 3.53 7.03
C VAL A 95 -7.85 2.77 5.89
N SER A 96 -8.63 2.08 5.05
CA SER A 96 -8.07 1.25 3.95
C SER A 96 -8.28 1.84 2.56
N SER A 97 -8.27 3.17 2.43
CA SER A 97 -8.50 3.87 1.16
C SER A 97 -7.50 3.48 0.06
N ASP A 98 -6.21 3.33 0.40
CA ASP A 98 -5.17 2.84 -0.51
C ASP A 98 -5.44 1.42 -0.99
N TYR A 99 -5.92 0.55 -0.09
CA TYR A 99 -6.23 -0.84 -0.44
C TYR A 99 -7.43 -0.91 -1.38
N ALA A 100 -8.48 -0.13 -1.11
CA ALA A 100 -9.65 -0.04 -1.97
C ALA A 100 -9.28 0.46 -3.37
N LEU A 101 -8.47 1.52 -3.47
CA LEU A 101 -7.99 2.07 -4.73
C LEU A 101 -7.19 1.04 -5.53
N ALA A 102 -6.19 0.43 -4.90
CA ALA A 102 -5.34 -0.58 -5.53
C ALA A 102 -6.16 -1.81 -5.98
N ALA A 103 -7.15 -2.24 -5.18
CA ALA A 103 -8.05 -3.33 -5.54
C ALA A 103 -8.93 -2.99 -6.76
N LYS A 104 -9.51 -1.77 -6.82
CA LYS A 104 -10.30 -1.31 -7.97
C LYS A 104 -9.46 -1.29 -9.24
N MET A 105 -8.26 -0.73 -9.16
CA MET A 105 -7.33 -0.71 -10.30
C MET A 105 -6.90 -2.12 -10.72
N TYR A 106 -6.60 -3.00 -9.77
CA TYR A 106 -6.25 -4.39 -10.08
C TYR A 106 -7.37 -5.12 -10.81
N LYS A 107 -8.63 -4.96 -10.36
CA LYS A 107 -9.81 -5.50 -11.06
C LYS A 107 -10.03 -4.90 -12.44
N ALA A 108 -9.60 -3.67 -12.67
CA ALA A 108 -9.63 -3.01 -13.96
C ALA A 108 -8.46 -3.41 -14.90
N GLY A 109 -7.65 -4.41 -14.53
CA GLY A 109 -6.57 -4.95 -15.36
C GLY A 109 -5.19 -4.36 -15.10
N TYR A 110 -5.04 -3.46 -14.11
CA TYR A 110 -3.72 -2.93 -13.73
C TYR A 110 -3.00 -3.94 -12.84
N ALA A 111 -2.24 -4.86 -13.44
CA ALA A 111 -1.47 -5.85 -12.68
C ALA A 111 -0.34 -5.19 -11.86
N PHE A 112 0.10 -5.86 -10.80
CA PHE A 112 1.27 -5.44 -10.04
C PHE A 112 2.56 -6.00 -10.65
N LYS A 113 3.59 -5.15 -10.75
CA LYS A 113 4.94 -5.56 -11.11
C LYS A 113 5.92 -5.07 -10.04
N LYS A 114 6.63 -6.02 -9.42
CA LYS A 114 7.68 -5.70 -8.45
C LYS A 114 8.97 -5.30 -9.16
N LEU A 115 9.59 -4.23 -8.68
CA LEU A 115 10.97 -3.87 -8.99
C LEU A 115 11.81 -3.95 -7.72
N ASN A 116 13.08 -4.35 -7.86
CA ASN A 116 14.00 -4.41 -6.74
C ASN A 116 14.53 -3.01 -6.41
N GLY A 117 14.41 -2.61 -5.14
CA GLY A 117 14.95 -1.37 -4.59
C GLY A 117 14.07 -0.76 -3.51
N LEU A 118 14.68 0.02 -2.62
CA LEU A 118 13.98 0.81 -1.62
C LEU A 118 13.41 2.08 -2.25
N VAL A 119 12.17 2.40 -1.92
CA VAL A 119 11.45 3.58 -2.43
C VAL A 119 11.26 4.60 -1.33
N SER A 120 10.79 4.17 -0.16
CA SER A 120 10.40 5.06 0.92
C SER A 120 10.86 4.53 2.27
N GLU A 121 10.88 5.46 3.21
CA GLU A 121 11.10 5.22 4.63
C GLU A 121 9.99 5.91 5.40
N PHE A 122 9.41 5.22 6.38
CA PHE A 122 8.36 5.77 7.22
C PHE A 122 8.45 5.27 8.65
N SER A 123 8.07 6.15 9.58
CA SER A 123 8.04 5.83 11.01
C SER A 123 6.83 4.97 11.37
N MET A 124 7.06 3.97 12.20
CA MET A 124 6.02 3.10 12.75
C MET A 124 5.23 3.75 13.90
N GLY A 125 5.60 4.95 14.35
CA GLY A 125 4.91 5.65 15.44
C GLY A 125 3.40 5.87 15.20
N GLY A 126 2.98 6.04 13.94
CA GLY A 126 1.56 6.19 13.57
C GLY A 126 0.74 4.89 13.58
N VAL A 127 1.36 3.72 13.73
CA VAL A 127 0.65 2.44 13.82
C VAL A 127 -0.06 2.28 15.18
N SER A 128 0.40 3.00 16.21
CA SER A 128 -0.19 2.97 17.55
C SER A 128 -1.58 3.60 17.61
N THR A 129 -1.89 4.55 16.73
CA THR A 129 -3.12 5.37 16.72
C THR A 129 -4.23 4.85 15.80
N THR A 130 -3.96 3.86 14.95
CA THR A 130 -4.98 3.31 14.03
C THR A 130 -5.83 2.25 14.72
N ASN A 131 -7.16 2.41 14.70
CA ASN A 131 -8.09 1.41 15.24
C ASN A 131 -8.01 0.11 14.42
N ASN A 132 -7.35 -0.91 14.97
CA ASN A 132 -7.11 -2.20 14.31
C ASN A 132 -8.41 -2.87 13.84
N MET A 133 -9.52 -2.68 14.57
CA MET A 133 -10.82 -3.25 14.20
C MET A 133 -11.38 -2.60 12.94
N GLU A 134 -11.32 -1.26 12.85
CA GLU A 134 -11.73 -0.52 11.65
C GLU A 134 -10.87 -0.88 10.44
N LEU A 135 -9.55 -0.98 10.62
CA LEU A 135 -8.63 -1.41 9.57
C LEU A 135 -9.00 -2.80 9.02
N CYS A 136 -9.30 -3.74 9.92
CA CYS A 136 -9.67 -5.09 9.51
C CYS A 136 -11.08 -5.15 8.88
N ALA A 137 -12.03 -4.36 9.38
CA ALA A 137 -13.38 -4.26 8.84
C ALA A 137 -13.38 -3.65 7.42
N ASP A 138 -12.69 -2.52 7.22
CA ASP A 138 -12.51 -1.88 5.92
C ASP A 138 -11.84 -2.85 4.93
N ALA A 139 -10.77 -3.54 5.36
CA ALA A 139 -10.09 -4.51 4.51
C ALA A 139 -11.03 -5.67 4.09
N LYS A 140 -11.88 -6.15 5.00
CA LYS A 140 -12.89 -7.17 4.69
C LYS A 140 -13.96 -6.64 3.72
N LYS A 141 -14.36 -5.37 3.85
CA LYS A 141 -15.26 -4.68 2.89
C LYS A 141 -14.64 -4.67 1.49
N VAL A 142 -13.37 -4.26 1.37
CA VAL A 142 -12.62 -4.29 0.09
C VAL A 142 -12.58 -5.69 -0.52
N GLN A 143 -12.24 -6.70 0.28
CA GLN A 143 -12.16 -8.09 -0.16
C GLN A 143 -13.48 -8.61 -0.72
N ARG A 144 -14.59 -8.35 -0.03
CA ARG A 144 -15.91 -8.85 -0.42
C ARG A 144 -16.51 -8.05 -1.57
N GLN A 145 -16.43 -6.72 -1.52
CA GLN A 145 -17.15 -5.84 -2.45
C GLN A 145 -16.39 -5.54 -3.73
N ILE A 146 -15.05 -5.47 -3.69
CA ILE A 146 -14.24 -5.11 -4.85
C ILE A 146 -13.59 -6.35 -5.44
N LEU A 147 -12.96 -7.16 -4.59
CA LEU A 147 -12.20 -8.33 -5.05
C LEU A 147 -13.06 -9.59 -5.21
N HIS A 148 -14.31 -9.56 -4.74
CA HIS A 148 -15.25 -10.68 -4.75
C HIS A 148 -14.67 -11.96 -4.12
N VAL A 149 -13.88 -11.80 -3.05
CA VAL A 149 -13.34 -12.92 -2.28
C VAL A 149 -14.50 -13.64 -1.58
N PRO A 150 -14.61 -14.98 -1.69
CA PRO A 150 -15.66 -15.73 -1.01
C PRO A 150 -15.65 -15.51 0.51
N GLY A 151 -16.82 -15.53 1.14
CA GLY A 151 -16.99 -15.14 2.55
C GLY A 151 -16.07 -15.90 3.52
N PHE A 152 -15.91 -17.21 3.34
CA PHE A 152 -15.00 -18.04 4.14
C PHE A 152 -13.54 -17.57 4.07
N TRP A 153 -13.04 -17.27 2.86
CA TRP A 153 -11.67 -16.81 2.67
C TRP A 153 -11.45 -15.39 3.21
N ALA A 154 -12.46 -14.52 3.09
CA ALA A 154 -12.42 -13.19 3.69
C ALA A 154 -12.36 -13.25 5.23
N GLU A 155 -13.08 -14.20 5.85
CA GLU A 155 -13.02 -14.42 7.31
C GLU A 155 -11.64 -14.93 7.74
N LEU A 156 -11.10 -15.93 7.05
CA LEU A 156 -9.75 -16.42 7.32
C LEU A 156 -8.71 -15.31 7.18
N SER A 157 -8.82 -14.50 6.12
CA SER A 157 -7.97 -13.34 5.91
C SER A 157 -8.08 -12.32 7.04
N TRP A 158 -9.28 -12.08 7.57
CA TRP A 158 -9.51 -11.17 8.69
C TRP A 158 -8.80 -11.66 9.96
N HIS A 159 -8.89 -12.95 10.29
CA HIS A 159 -8.18 -13.54 11.43
C HIS A 159 -6.65 -13.48 11.28
N LEU A 160 -6.14 -13.76 10.08
CA LEU A 160 -4.70 -13.67 9.80
C LEU A 160 -4.19 -12.22 9.96
N ARG A 161 -4.96 -11.25 9.45
CA ARG A 161 -4.62 -9.83 9.55
C ARG A 161 -4.56 -9.37 11.01
N GLN A 162 -5.54 -9.73 11.84
CA GLN A 162 -5.52 -9.41 13.26
C GLN A 162 -4.25 -9.92 13.96
N ARG A 163 -3.86 -11.17 13.71
CA ARG A 163 -2.62 -11.73 14.27
C ARG A 163 -1.37 -10.94 13.84
N THR A 164 -1.29 -10.55 12.57
CA THR A 164 -0.14 -9.77 12.07
C THR A 164 -0.08 -8.37 12.67
N THR A 165 -1.20 -7.66 12.74
CA THR A 165 -1.25 -6.30 13.28
C THR A 165 -0.92 -6.27 14.77
N SER A 166 -1.41 -7.25 15.53
CA SER A 166 -1.07 -7.40 16.96
C SER A 166 0.42 -7.67 17.18
N LYS A 167 1.05 -8.50 16.33
CA LYS A 167 2.50 -8.74 16.39
C LYS A 167 3.30 -7.47 16.09
N THR A 168 2.93 -6.71 15.07
CA THR A 168 3.63 -5.47 14.71
C THR A 168 3.54 -4.43 15.83
N LYS A 169 2.38 -4.30 16.49
CA LYS A 169 2.23 -3.42 17.66
C LYS A 169 3.06 -3.89 18.86
N ALA A 170 3.13 -5.20 19.09
CA ALA A 170 3.96 -5.77 20.15
C ALA A 170 5.47 -5.60 19.89
N LEU A 171 5.90 -5.60 18.62
CA LEU A 171 7.28 -5.30 18.24
C LEU A 171 7.62 -3.83 18.49
N TYR A 172 6.73 -2.91 18.12
CA TYR A 172 6.93 -1.47 18.38
C TYR A 172 7.00 -1.14 19.88
N ASN A 173 6.12 -1.73 20.70
CA ASN A 173 6.10 -1.45 22.15
C ASN A 173 7.29 -2.06 22.93
N LYS A 174 8.18 -2.81 22.29
CA LYS A 174 9.39 -3.39 22.91
C LYS A 174 10.66 -2.55 22.66
N SER A 175 10.57 -1.56 21.77
CA SER A 175 11.58 -0.55 21.48
C SER A 175 11.38 0.66 22.39
#